data_AF-A0A7S2IS78-F1
#
_entry.id   AF-A0A7S2IS78-F1
#
_cell.length_a   1.000
_cell.length_b   1.000
_cell.length_c   1.000
_cell.angle_alpha   90.00
_cell.angle_beta   90.00
_cell.angle_gamma   90.00
#
_symmetry.space_group_name_H-M   'P 1'
#
loop_
_entity.id
_entity.type
_entity.pdbx_description
1 polymer ?
#
loop_
_entity_poly.entity_id
_entity_poly.type
_entity_poly.pdbx_seq_one_letter_code
_entity_poly.pdbx_strand_id
1 'polypeptide(L)'
;SFLTVRGIDFRLLSAQPKVLERFKQVLQETVAVEAGSGVSPQDVALELWGGSVVACCTISQPPGVSPASIEARLRSSTTLCRAVIDAVAKVEGIDQVTVGPLNVILHDVRPEARSGSSTVSPSLVNHRGTPTPPPEPLRTEV
;
A
#
# COMPACT_ATOMS: atom_id res chain seq x y z
N SER A 1 6.14 2.95 4.00
CA SER A 1 5.42 1.94 4.84
C SER A 1 4.00 1.65 4.33
N PHE A 2 3.50 0.41 4.49
CA PHE A 2 2.09 0.07 4.25
C PHE A 2 1.47 -0.59 5.49
N LEU A 3 0.16 -0.47 5.68
CA LEU A 3 -0.55 -1.14 6.77
C LEU A 3 -1.64 -2.07 6.24
N THR A 4 -1.91 -3.13 6.98
CA THR A 4 -2.99 -4.06 6.68
C THR A 4 -4.02 -4.03 7.79
N VAL A 5 -5.26 -3.67 7.47
CA VAL A 5 -6.41 -3.76 8.36
C VAL A 5 -7.19 -5.04 8.03
N ARG A 6 -7.13 -6.01 8.95
CA ARG A 6 -7.90 -7.26 8.88
C ARG A 6 -9.20 -7.12 9.67
N GLY A 7 -10.18 -7.93 9.29
CA GLY A 7 -11.52 -7.93 9.91
C GLY A 7 -12.56 -7.10 9.14
N ILE A 8 -12.17 -6.44 8.05
CA ILE A 8 -13.07 -5.65 7.20
C ILE A 8 -13.19 -6.30 5.83
N ASP A 9 -14.43 -6.43 5.35
CA ASP A 9 -14.72 -6.88 4.00
C ASP A 9 -14.62 -5.70 3.01
N PHE A 10 -13.61 -5.75 2.14
CA PHE A 10 -13.37 -4.71 1.15
C PHE A 10 -14.53 -4.54 0.14
N ARG A 11 -15.28 -5.61 -0.16
CA ARG A 11 -16.40 -5.53 -1.12
C ARG A 11 -17.56 -4.76 -0.50
N LEU A 12 -17.88 -5.04 0.77
CA LEU A 12 -18.91 -4.31 1.52
C LEU A 12 -18.51 -2.86 1.78
N LEU A 13 -17.23 -2.61 2.07
CA LEU A 13 -16.69 -1.25 2.23
C LEU A 13 -16.75 -0.48 0.90
N SER A 14 -16.35 -1.08 -0.21
CA SER A 14 -16.37 -0.44 -1.54
C SER A 14 -17.78 -0.23 -2.07
N ALA A 15 -18.74 -1.05 -1.65
CA ALA A 15 -20.16 -0.85 -1.95
C ALA A 15 -20.79 0.32 -1.17
N GLN A 16 -20.11 0.83 -0.13
CA GLN A 16 -20.58 1.90 0.73
C GLN A 16 -19.66 3.14 0.63
N PRO A 17 -19.85 4.01 -0.37
CA PRO A 17 -18.95 5.13 -0.63
C PRO A 17 -18.78 6.07 0.57
N LYS A 18 -19.85 6.32 1.34
CA LYS A 18 -19.80 7.14 2.56
C LYS A 18 -18.91 6.52 3.64
N VAL A 19 -19.03 5.21 3.88
CA VAL A 19 -18.22 4.49 4.88
C VAL A 19 -16.77 4.41 4.41
N LEU A 20 -16.54 4.19 3.12
CA LEU A 20 -15.22 4.18 2.51
C LEU A 20 -14.50 5.53 2.62
N GLU A 21 -15.18 6.64 2.34
CA GLU A 21 -14.62 7.98 2.51
C GLU A 21 -14.27 8.26 3.96
N ARG A 22 -15.18 7.95 4.90
CA ARG A 22 -14.91 8.12 6.34
C ARG A 22 -13.76 7.25 6.82
N PHE A 23 -13.71 6.01 6.37
CA PHE A 23 -12.61 5.08 6.68
C PHE A 23 -11.27 5.64 6.18
N LYS A 24 -11.21 6.17 4.96
CA LYS A 24 -10.01 6.81 4.42
C LYS A 24 -9.62 8.06 5.21
N GLN A 25 -10.56 8.95 5.51
CA GLN A 25 -10.30 10.17 6.29
C GLN A 25 -9.71 9.83 7.66
N VAL A 26 -10.32 8.89 8.36
CA VAL A 26 -9.88 8.48 9.70
C VAL A 26 -8.49 7.86 9.68
N LEU A 27 -8.19 7.04 8.67
CA LEU A 27 -6.83 6.51 8.47
C LEU A 27 -5.82 7.63 8.17
N GLN A 28 -6.16 8.58 7.30
CA GLN A 28 -5.28 9.71 6.97
C GLN A 28 -4.98 10.56 8.20
N GLU A 29 -5.99 10.89 8.98
CA GLU A 29 -5.85 11.66 10.23
C GLU A 29 -4.96 10.92 11.24
N THR A 30 -5.23 9.63 11.45
CA THR A 30 -4.46 8.83 12.41
C THR A 30 -2.99 8.71 11.99
N VAL A 31 -2.73 8.44 10.71
CA VAL A 31 -1.37 8.34 10.17
C VAL A 31 -0.66 9.69 10.21
N ALA A 32 -1.33 10.80 9.91
CA ALA A 32 -0.75 12.14 9.97
C ALA A 32 -0.35 12.52 11.41
N VAL A 33 -1.20 12.23 12.39
CA VAL A 33 -0.90 12.47 13.82
C VAL A 33 0.33 11.69 14.27
N GLU A 34 0.42 10.41 13.90
CA GLU A 34 1.52 9.52 14.27
C GLU A 34 2.82 9.84 13.50
N ALA A 35 2.71 10.29 12.24
CA ALA A 35 3.84 10.76 11.44
C ALA A 35 4.51 12.00 12.07
N GLY A 36 3.73 12.82 12.77
CA GLY A 36 4.19 13.90 13.61
C GLY A 36 3.85 15.30 13.07
N SER A 37 4.20 16.31 13.87
CA SER A 37 3.94 17.72 13.56
C SER A 37 4.57 18.13 12.23
N GLY A 38 3.74 18.44 11.24
CA GLY A 38 4.15 18.83 9.90
C GLY A 38 3.55 17.99 8.77
N VAL A 39 2.93 16.84 9.08
CA VAL A 39 2.18 16.04 8.11
C VAL A 39 0.70 16.31 8.29
N SER A 40 0.03 16.79 7.24
CA SER A 40 -1.43 16.94 7.23
C SER A 40 -2.08 15.67 6.66
N PRO A 41 -3.33 15.35 7.02
CA PRO A 41 -4.04 14.21 6.43
C PRO A 41 -4.14 14.31 4.89
N GLN A 42 -4.11 15.52 4.33
CA GLN A 42 -4.09 15.77 2.88
C GLN A 42 -2.76 15.36 2.22
N ASP A 43 -1.66 15.33 2.97
CA ASP A 43 -0.36 14.87 2.48
C ASP A 43 -0.27 13.34 2.44
N VAL A 44 -1.25 12.63 3.02
CA VAL A 44 -1.31 11.17 3.10
C VAL A 44 -2.23 10.62 2.01
N ALA A 45 -1.65 10.05 0.96
CA ALA A 45 -2.39 9.29 -0.03
C ALA A 45 -2.61 7.86 0.47
N LEU A 46 -3.84 7.35 0.35
CA LEU A 46 -4.24 6.00 0.72
C LEU A 46 -4.75 5.21 -0.48
N GLU A 47 -4.13 4.07 -0.75
CA GLU A 47 -4.63 3.08 -1.71
C GLU A 47 -5.10 1.82 -0.97
N LEU A 48 -6.34 1.40 -1.22
CA LEU A 48 -6.97 0.24 -0.60
C LEU A 48 -7.01 -0.95 -1.58
N TRP A 49 -6.68 -2.14 -1.09
CA TRP A 49 -6.68 -3.38 -1.89
C TRP A 49 -7.64 -4.44 -1.31
N GLY A 50 -8.11 -5.35 -2.16
CA GLY A 50 -9.06 -6.41 -1.80
C GLY A 50 -8.43 -7.69 -1.22
N GLY A 51 -9.22 -8.50 -0.51
CA GLY A 51 -8.81 -9.77 0.13
C GLY A 51 -8.43 -9.64 1.62
N SER A 52 -8.07 -8.44 2.03
CA SER A 52 -7.96 -7.86 3.38
C SER A 52 -7.69 -6.39 3.11
N VAL A 53 -8.23 -5.45 3.88
CA VAL A 53 -8.06 -4.02 3.56
C VAL A 53 -6.60 -3.62 3.80
N VAL A 54 -5.76 -3.81 2.78
CA VAL A 54 -4.37 -3.33 2.76
C VAL A 54 -4.43 -1.87 2.36
N ALA A 55 -4.03 -0.98 3.26
CA ALA A 55 -3.90 0.44 3.00
C ALA A 55 -2.41 0.77 2.76
N CYS A 56 -2.08 1.10 1.53
CA CYS A 56 -0.78 1.69 1.21
C CYS A 56 -0.84 3.18 1.55
N CYS A 57 0.01 3.63 2.48
CA CYS A 57 0.12 5.02 2.89
C CYS A 57 1.34 5.65 2.21
N THR A 58 1.09 6.60 1.32
CA THR A 58 2.15 7.42 0.71
C THR A 58 2.07 8.82 1.29
N ILE A 59 3.10 9.23 2.03
CA ILE A 59 3.17 10.56 2.62
C ILE A 59 4.00 11.44 1.68
N SER A 60 3.36 12.45 1.10
CA SER A 60 4.05 13.49 0.33
C SER A 60 4.90 14.32 1.27
N GLN A 61 6.16 14.57 0.90
CA GLN A 61 7.13 15.25 1.76
C GLN A 61 6.70 16.71 2.01
N PRO A 62 6.36 17.09 3.26
CA PRO A 62 6.19 18.50 3.58
C PRO A 62 7.57 19.18 3.64
N PRO A 63 7.67 20.48 3.28
CA PRO A 63 8.92 21.20 3.27
C PRO A 63 9.55 21.23 4.67
N GLY A 64 10.79 20.75 4.79
CA GLY A 64 11.55 20.72 6.05
C GLY A 64 11.44 19.43 6.87
N VAL A 65 10.68 18.41 6.42
CA VAL A 65 10.58 17.12 7.12
C VAL A 65 11.22 16.01 6.29
N SER A 66 12.12 15.24 6.91
CA SER A 66 12.77 14.09 6.25
C SER A 66 11.82 12.88 6.21
N PRO A 67 11.60 12.27 5.03
CA PRO A 67 10.71 11.11 4.89
C PRO A 67 11.22 9.91 5.70
N ALA A 68 12.54 9.74 5.78
CA ALA A 68 13.17 8.71 6.60
C ALA A 68 12.85 8.88 8.09
N SER A 69 12.77 10.11 8.60
CA SER A 69 12.39 10.37 9.99
C SER A 69 10.90 10.07 10.24
N ILE A 70 10.03 10.38 9.28
CA ILE A 70 8.61 10.05 9.35
C ILE A 70 8.43 8.52 9.35
N GLU A 71 9.09 7.80 8.42
CA GLU A 71 9.02 6.34 8.38
C GLU A 71 9.57 5.69 9.65
N ALA A 72 10.70 6.18 10.18
CA ALA A 72 11.27 5.67 11.41
C ALA A 72 10.33 5.88 12.61
N ARG A 73 9.65 7.04 12.68
CA ARG A 73 8.64 7.32 13.71
C ARG A 73 7.44 6.39 13.60
N LEU A 74 6.87 6.26 12.40
CA LEU A 74 5.72 5.38 12.16
C LEU A 74 6.06 3.91 12.44
N ARG A 75 7.30 3.48 12.12
CA ARG A 75 7.79 2.15 12.47
C ARG A 75 7.95 1.91 13.96
N SER A 76 8.53 2.89 14.64
CA SER A 76 8.80 2.78 16.07
C SER A 76 7.53 3.00 16.91
N SER A 77 6.44 3.47 16.30
CA SER A 77 5.18 3.69 16.99
C SER A 77 4.46 2.38 17.28
N THR A 78 4.35 2.05 18.56
CA THR A 78 3.53 0.94 19.06
C THR A 78 2.07 1.35 19.26
N THR A 79 1.78 2.65 19.24
CA THR A 79 0.42 3.19 19.44
C THR A 79 -0.37 3.28 18.15
N LEU A 80 0.31 3.44 17.00
CA LEU A 80 -0.31 3.59 15.69
C LEU A 80 -1.33 2.48 15.38
N CYS A 81 -0.97 1.20 15.58
CA CYS A 81 -1.89 0.09 15.31
C CYS A 81 -3.17 0.18 16.14
N ARG A 82 -3.04 0.51 17.43
CA ARG A 82 -4.18 0.63 18.34
C ARG A 82 -5.01 1.89 18.06
N ALA A 83 -4.36 3.00 17.75
CA ALA A 83 -5.02 4.24 17.35
C ALA A 83 -5.84 4.04 16.08
N VAL A 84 -5.30 3.32 15.08
CA VAL A 84 -6.04 2.99 13.86
C VAL A 84 -7.25 2.11 14.17
N ILE A 85 -7.11 1.07 15.00
CA ILE A 85 -8.25 0.21 15.38
C ILE A 85 -9.34 1.04 16.06
N ASP A 86 -8.96 1.86 17.05
CA ASP A 86 -9.90 2.68 17.83
C ASP A 86 -10.62 3.72 16.96
N ALA A 87 -9.88 4.36 16.05
CA ALA A 87 -10.43 5.35 15.14
C ALA A 87 -11.37 4.71 14.10
N VAL A 88 -10.96 3.57 13.51
CA VAL A 88 -11.78 2.81 12.56
C VAL A 88 -13.05 2.29 13.23
N ALA A 89 -12.97 1.80 14.47
CA ALA A 89 -14.12 1.30 15.22
C ALA A 89 -15.17 2.40 15.52
N LYS A 90 -14.76 3.68 15.51
CA LYS A 90 -15.65 4.83 15.69
C LYS A 90 -16.34 5.29 14.40
N VAL A 91 -15.97 4.73 13.24
CA VAL A 91 -16.61 5.10 11.98
C VAL A 91 -18.05 4.58 11.96
N GLU A 92 -19.02 5.49 11.87
CA GLU A 92 -20.42 5.11 11.71
C GLU A 92 -20.61 4.23 10.45
N GLY A 93 -21.26 3.07 10.64
CA GLY A 93 -21.47 2.09 9.58
C GLY A 93 -20.32 1.11 9.35
N ILE A 94 -19.21 1.21 10.09
CA ILE A 94 -18.09 0.25 9.96
C ILE A 94 -18.47 -1.16 10.41
N ASP A 95 -19.40 -1.29 11.35
CA ASP A 95 -19.92 -2.58 11.83
C ASP A 95 -20.52 -3.40 10.68
N GLN A 96 -21.21 -2.75 9.74
CA GLN A 96 -21.82 -3.40 8.58
C GLN A 96 -20.81 -3.97 7.58
N VAL A 97 -19.55 -3.56 7.66
CA VAL A 97 -18.45 -4.06 6.82
C VAL A 97 -17.45 -4.90 7.61
N THR A 98 -17.61 -4.97 8.93
CA THR A 98 -16.73 -5.70 9.83
C THR A 98 -17.21 -7.15 9.89
N VAL A 99 -16.38 -8.05 9.38
CA VAL A 99 -16.69 -9.49 9.29
C VAL A 99 -15.91 -10.33 10.30
N GLY A 100 -15.09 -9.69 11.14
CA GLY A 100 -14.30 -10.36 12.17
C GLY A 100 -13.55 -9.39 13.07
N PRO A 101 -12.70 -9.89 13.99
CA PRO A 101 -11.94 -9.04 14.89
C PRO A 101 -11.01 -8.11 14.10
N LEU A 102 -11.09 -6.81 14.41
CA LEU A 102 -10.23 -5.80 13.82
C LEU A 102 -8.79 -6.03 14.28
N ASN A 103 -7.88 -6.20 13.32
CA ASN A 103 -6.46 -6.35 13.60
C ASN A 103 -5.65 -5.54 12.59
N VAL A 104 -4.65 -4.80 13.09
CA VAL A 104 -3.81 -3.93 12.26
C VAL A 104 -2.37 -4.43 12.30
N ILE A 105 -1.80 -4.66 11.12
CA ILE A 105 -0.43 -5.11 10.96
C ILE A 105 0.32 -4.06 10.14
N LEU A 106 1.39 -3.51 10.71
CA LEU A 106 2.26 -2.59 10.00
C LEU A 106 3.34 -3.38 9.26
N HIS A 107 3.49 -3.10 7.97
CA HIS A 107 4.50 -3.75 7.15
C HIS A 107 5.56 -2.74 6.70
N ASP A 108 6.82 -3.18 6.79
CA ASP A 108 7.93 -2.49 6.14
C ASP A 108 7.91 -2.77 4.64
N VAL A 109 7.56 -1.76 3.85
CA VAL A 109 8.01 -1.68 2.47
C VAL A 109 9.35 -0.96 2.47
N ARG A 110 10.41 -1.70 2.22
CA ARG A 110 11.45 -1.16 1.34
C ARG A 110 10.76 -0.80 0.02
N PRO A 111 11.05 0.35 -0.60
CA PRO A 111 10.66 0.56 -1.98
C PRO A 111 11.41 -0.48 -2.84
N GLU A 112 10.83 -1.68 -2.97
CA GLU A 112 11.19 -2.57 -4.05
C GLU A 112 10.74 -1.88 -5.33
N ALA A 113 11.73 -1.50 -6.14
CA ALA A 113 11.49 -1.10 -7.52
C ALA A 113 10.54 -2.14 -8.12
N ARG A 114 9.34 -1.67 -8.45
CA ARG A 114 8.19 -2.43 -8.94
C ARG A 114 8.64 -3.50 -9.95
N SER A 115 8.99 -4.69 -9.47
CA SER A 115 9.24 -5.84 -10.32
C SER A 115 7.86 -6.40 -10.61
N GLY A 116 7.24 -5.85 -11.66
CA GLY A 116 6.02 -6.38 -12.22
C GLY A 116 6.28 -7.82 -12.66
N SER A 117 6.06 -8.77 -11.77
CA SER A 117 5.89 -10.16 -12.12
C SER A 117 4.52 -10.33 -12.79
N SER A 118 4.43 -9.91 -14.06
CA SER A 118 3.52 -10.61 -14.97
C SER A 118 4.21 -11.91 -15.36
N THR A 119 4.20 -12.82 -14.40
CA THR A 119 4.38 -14.25 -14.64
C THR A 119 3.24 -14.71 -15.55
N VAL A 120 3.52 -14.86 -16.84
CA VAL A 120 2.82 -15.84 -17.67
C VAL A 120 3.65 -17.14 -17.60
N SER A 121 3.31 -18.03 -16.66
CA SER A 121 3.75 -19.44 -16.64
C SER A 121 2.76 -20.30 -17.48
N PRO A 122 3.00 -21.60 -17.73
CA PRO A 122 3.67 -22.11 -18.93
C PRO A 122 2.84 -23.15 -19.74
N SER A 123 3.34 -23.53 -20.93
CA SER A 123 2.97 -24.72 -21.77
C SER A 123 1.65 -24.61 -22.57
N LEU A 124 1.51 -24.99 -23.86
CA LEU A 124 2.07 -26.14 -24.58
C LEU A 124 1.85 -26.02 -26.13
N VAL A 125 2.89 -26.35 -26.90
CA VAL A 125 2.93 -26.93 -28.28
C VAL A 125 2.70 -26.09 -29.58
N ASN A 126 3.82 -25.99 -30.34
CA ASN A 126 4.01 -26.13 -31.81
C ASN A 126 3.39 -25.05 -32.74
N HIS A 127 4.00 -24.53 -33.83
CA HIS A 127 4.76 -25.16 -34.91
C HIS A 127 5.63 -24.15 -35.73
N ARG A 128 6.82 -24.60 -36.18
CA ARG A 128 7.62 -24.20 -37.37
C ARG A 128 8.12 -22.74 -37.51
N GLY A 129 9.44 -22.57 -37.56
CA GLY A 129 10.08 -21.50 -38.34
C GLY A 129 11.50 -21.08 -37.93
N THR A 130 12.50 -21.90 -38.28
CA THR A 130 13.93 -21.57 -38.60
C THR A 130 14.80 -20.68 -37.68
N PRO A 131 16.01 -21.14 -37.29
CA PRO A 131 17.06 -20.29 -36.72
C PRO A 131 17.93 -19.67 -37.83
N THR A 132 18.21 -18.37 -37.76
CA THR A 132 19.28 -17.74 -38.55
C THR A 132 20.16 -16.89 -37.64
N PRO A 133 21.45 -17.24 -37.45
CA PRO A 133 22.42 -16.33 -36.84
C PRO A 133 23.18 -15.55 -37.92
N PRO A 134 23.47 -14.25 -37.72
CA PRO A 134 24.61 -13.61 -38.37
C PRO A 134 25.83 -13.58 -37.43
N PRO A 135 27.02 -13.99 -37.88
CA PRO A 135 28.28 -13.73 -37.17
C PRO A 135 28.72 -12.26 -37.39
N GLU A 136 29.12 -11.58 -36.31
CA GLU A 136 29.65 -10.21 -36.35
C GLU A 136 31.18 -10.27 -36.59
N PRO A 137 31.73 -9.69 -37.68
CA PRO A 137 33.17 -9.67 -37.90
C PRO A 137 33.83 -8.35 -37.43
N LEU A 138 34.79 -8.53 -36.54
CA LEU A 138 36.14 -7.92 -36.43
C LEU A 138 36.31 -6.39 -36.63
N ARG A 139 36.80 -5.76 -35.54
CA ARG A 139 37.51 -4.47 -35.50
C ARG A 139 38.36 -4.19 -36.74
N THR A 140 38.32 -2.96 -37.24
CA THR A 140 39.48 -2.33 -37.87
C THR A 140 39.53 -0.83 -37.54
N GLU A 141 40.70 -0.47 -37.07
CA GLU A 141 41.29 0.84 -36.76
C GLU A 141 41.56 1.64 -38.06
N VAL A 142 41.31 2.94 -38.06
CA VAL A 142 42.17 4.02 -38.61
C VAL A 142 41.81 5.36 -37.97
#